data_AF-A0A350IYR4-F1
#
_entry.id   AF-A0A350IYR4-F1
#
_cell.length_a   1.000
_cell.length_b   1.000
_cell.length_c   1.000
_cell.angle_alpha   90.00
_cell.angle_beta   90.00
_cell.angle_gamma   90.00
#
_symmetry.space_group_name_H-M   'P 1'
#
loop_
_entity.id
_entity.type
_entity.pdbx_description
1 polymer ?
#
loop_
_entity_poly.entity_id
_entity_poly.type
_entity_poly.pdbx_seq_one_letter_code
_entity_poly.pdbx_strand_id
1 'polypeptide(L)'
;MVEQLYHNPDIYRIYVPLPDNPLKYLNCYVLVSDGETLIIDTGFNRPECKQALFDGLDELQVDFAHTKLFLTHLHGDHSGLTEELTARGVPVFMNAIDYDYLCQELASGGWQAMEQIFLSEGFLMEEIEKQKKGNQARLYSPHHPFPASKVSDNDLLTVGGITLRCIHTPGHTPGHTCLYIEDKEILFSGDHILFDITPNISVWRNIPYSLADYLESLQKIKGLKVSHTFPGHREFHGDIHDRINALTLHHHARLKEILDAIDHHPDCTAYETAGRISWSSRGRAWNDFSPNQKWFAMGETLAHIKWLSDKGAISSTRPLSLNMSNIPNAPSKETAENRYRALCHSSDLFFYSRRFSDDDFCEHVTHYA
;
A
#
# COMPACT_ATOMS: atom_id res chain seq x y z
N MET A 1 19.93 11.31 14.85
CA MET A 1 18.64 10.94 14.19
C MET A 1 18.82 9.70 13.33
N VAL A 2 20.07 9.50 12.91
CA VAL A 2 20.58 8.32 12.26
C VAL A 2 20.92 7.23 13.28
N GLU A 3 20.67 5.99 12.92
CA GLU A 3 21.11 4.80 13.65
C GLU A 3 21.77 3.83 12.67
N GLN A 4 22.95 3.31 13.00
CA GLN A 4 23.59 2.26 12.20
C GLN A 4 23.04 0.90 12.62
N LEU A 5 22.44 0.18 11.67
CA LEU A 5 21.77 -1.10 11.91
C LEU A 5 22.59 -2.30 11.45
N TYR A 6 23.51 -2.11 10.51
CA TYR A 6 24.33 -3.19 9.95
C TYR A 6 25.70 -2.68 9.52
N HIS A 7 26.68 -3.58 9.50
CA HIS A 7 28.06 -3.31 9.09
C HIS A 7 28.47 -4.26 7.94
N ASN A 8 29.16 -3.72 6.94
CA ASN A 8 29.63 -4.43 5.74
C ASN A 8 28.53 -5.19 4.93
N PRO A 9 27.68 -4.46 4.17
CA PRO A 9 27.74 -3.00 3.95
C PRO A 9 27.21 -2.19 5.12
N ASP A 10 27.58 -0.92 5.22
CA ASP A 10 27.02 -0.06 6.26
C ASP A 10 25.58 0.28 5.89
N ILE A 11 24.64 -0.04 6.78
CA ILE A 11 23.21 0.28 6.60
C ILE A 11 22.78 1.12 7.79
N TYR A 12 22.28 2.31 7.48
CA TYR A 12 21.77 3.26 8.44
C TYR A 12 20.26 3.41 8.27
N ARG A 13 19.59 3.75 9.36
CA ARG A 13 18.21 4.22 9.37
C ARG A 13 18.18 5.69 9.75
N ILE A 14 17.48 6.49 8.96
CA ILE A 14 17.03 7.83 9.31
C ILE A 14 15.56 7.71 9.70
N TYR A 15 15.24 8.09 10.94
CA TYR A 15 13.85 8.18 11.38
C TYR A 15 13.20 9.44 10.81
N VAL A 16 12.27 9.28 9.87
CA VAL A 16 11.53 10.39 9.28
C VAL A 16 10.16 10.47 9.96
N PRO A 17 9.88 11.50 10.79
CA PRO A 17 8.63 11.61 11.51
C PRO A 17 7.46 11.80 10.55
N LEU A 18 6.31 11.23 10.88
CA LEU A 18 5.02 11.43 10.19
C LEU A 18 4.05 12.09 11.19
N PRO A 19 4.08 13.43 11.34
CA PRO A 19 3.29 14.13 12.34
C PRO A 19 1.79 13.90 12.17
N ASP A 20 1.11 13.65 13.29
CA ASP A 20 -0.33 13.36 13.35
C ASP A 20 -0.78 12.16 12.51
N ASN A 21 0.15 11.27 12.15
CA ASN A 21 -0.12 10.04 11.42
C ASN A 21 -0.09 8.81 12.34
N PRO A 22 -1.01 7.84 12.20
CA PRO A 22 -0.98 6.60 12.99
C PRO A 22 0.29 5.75 12.83
N LEU A 23 1.00 5.87 11.71
CA LEU A 23 2.28 5.18 11.47
C LEU A 23 3.43 5.80 12.27
N LYS A 24 3.29 7.06 12.70
CA LYS A 24 4.24 7.87 13.50
C LYS A 24 5.54 8.24 12.80
N TYR A 25 6.17 7.32 12.07
CA TYR A 25 7.43 7.55 11.36
C TYR A 25 7.60 6.57 10.19
N LEU A 26 8.40 6.97 9.21
CA LEU A 26 8.99 6.11 8.18
C LEU A 26 10.43 5.77 8.58
N ASN A 27 10.86 4.54 8.32
CA ASN A 27 12.26 4.17 8.30
C ASN A 27 12.85 4.42 6.91
N CYS A 28 13.54 5.55 6.72
CA CYS A 28 14.36 5.77 5.53
C CYS A 28 15.67 5.02 5.71
N TYR A 29 16.07 4.17 4.77
CA TYR A 29 17.34 3.44 4.86
C TYR A 29 18.40 4.06 3.95
N VAL A 30 19.64 4.07 4.44
CA VAL A 30 20.81 4.54 3.69
C VAL A 30 21.85 3.44 3.71
N LEU A 31 22.10 2.82 2.56
CA LEU A 31 23.17 1.85 2.38
C LEU A 31 24.40 2.55 1.80
N VAL A 32 25.55 2.38 2.45
CA VAL A 32 26.83 2.94 2.02
C VAL A 32 27.83 1.80 1.80
N SER A 33 28.45 1.78 0.63
CA SER A 33 29.51 0.83 0.28
C SER A 33 30.44 1.43 -0.75
N ASP A 34 31.75 1.24 -0.62
CA ASP A 34 32.80 1.68 -1.57
C ASP A 34 32.61 3.11 -2.14
N GLY A 35 32.14 4.05 -1.32
CA GLY A 35 31.93 5.46 -1.71
C GLY A 35 30.64 5.72 -2.50
N GLU A 36 29.82 4.70 -2.76
CA GLU A 36 28.47 4.84 -3.32
C GLU A 36 27.40 4.76 -2.22
N THR A 37 26.30 5.47 -2.43
CA THR A 37 25.16 5.51 -1.50
C THR A 37 23.86 5.11 -2.19
N LEU A 38 23.02 4.37 -1.49
CA LEU A 38 21.63 4.13 -1.86
C LEU A 38 20.70 4.60 -0.75
N ILE A 39 19.83 5.55 -1.07
CA ILE A 39 18.71 5.96 -0.23
C ILE A 39 17.50 5.11 -0.63
N ILE A 40 16.78 4.60 0.37
CA ILE A 40 15.54 3.82 0.17
C ILE A 40 14.41 4.55 0.89
N ASP A 41 13.46 5.04 0.09
CA ASP A 41 12.30 5.86 0.49
C ASP A 41 12.65 7.21 1.14
N THR A 42 11.66 8.11 1.27
CA THR A 42 11.95 9.55 1.51
C THR A 42 11.09 10.26 2.56
N GLY A 43 9.87 9.79 2.84
CA GLY A 43 8.92 10.51 3.71
C GLY A 43 7.89 11.30 2.92
N PHE A 44 6.89 11.83 3.63
CA PHE A 44 5.91 12.75 3.08
C PHE A 44 6.56 14.05 2.60
N ASN A 45 5.99 14.67 1.55
CA ASN A 45 6.35 16.02 1.12
C ASN A 45 5.90 17.08 2.14
N ARG A 46 6.63 17.17 3.25
CA ARG A 46 6.34 18.05 4.38
C ARG A 46 7.62 18.62 4.99
N PRO A 47 7.55 19.82 5.60
CA PRO A 47 8.71 20.43 6.24
C PRO A 47 9.36 19.54 7.31
N GLU A 48 8.58 18.87 8.15
CA GLU A 48 9.10 18.05 9.25
C GLU A 48 9.83 16.80 8.73
N CYS A 49 9.27 16.16 7.70
CA CYS A 49 9.88 15.02 7.03
C CYS A 49 11.16 15.44 6.29
N LYS A 50 11.10 16.56 5.59
CA LYS A 50 12.22 17.13 4.84
C LYS A 50 13.39 17.45 5.76
N GLN A 51 13.11 18.16 6.86
CA GLN A 51 14.13 18.50 7.86
C GLN A 51 14.81 17.23 8.37
N ALA A 52 14.04 16.24 8.80
CA ALA A 52 14.59 15.00 9.34
C ALA A 52 15.42 14.22 8.31
N LEU A 53 14.91 14.04 7.09
CA LEU A 53 15.62 13.35 6.03
C LEU A 53 16.97 14.03 5.76
N PHE A 54 16.97 15.34 5.49
CA PHE A 54 18.19 16.04 5.10
C PHE A 54 19.17 16.22 6.27
N ASP A 55 18.70 16.42 7.51
CA ASP A 55 19.58 16.42 8.69
C ASP A 55 20.30 15.07 8.85
N GLY A 56 19.60 13.96 8.60
CA GLY A 56 20.19 12.62 8.65
C GLY A 56 21.17 12.36 7.51
N LEU A 57 20.87 12.81 6.29
CA LEU A 57 21.79 12.71 5.15
C LEU A 57 23.04 13.58 5.34
N ASP A 58 22.90 14.76 5.95
CA ASP A 58 24.01 15.64 6.32
C ASP A 58 24.86 15.03 7.45
N GLU A 59 24.24 14.42 8.47
CA GLU A 59 24.91 13.67 9.55
C GLU A 59 25.77 12.53 8.98
N LEU A 60 25.28 11.87 7.92
CA LEU A 60 25.99 10.81 7.17
C LEU A 60 26.99 11.33 6.14
N GLN A 61 27.07 12.64 5.91
CA GLN A 61 27.94 13.26 4.91
C GLN A 61 27.74 12.68 3.50
N VAL A 62 26.48 12.43 3.11
CA VAL A 62 26.14 11.82 1.83
C VAL A 62 26.58 12.70 0.66
N ASP A 63 27.36 12.12 -0.26
CA ASP A 63 27.69 12.76 -1.54
C ASP A 63 26.62 12.43 -2.59
N PHE A 64 25.77 13.41 -2.89
CA PHE A 64 24.70 13.27 -3.86
C PHE A 64 25.20 12.89 -5.28
N ALA A 65 26.44 13.20 -5.63
CA ALA A 65 27.01 12.84 -6.94
C ALA A 65 27.20 11.32 -7.10
N HIS A 66 27.34 10.58 -5.99
CA HIS A 66 27.51 9.14 -5.93
C HIS A 66 26.34 8.44 -5.23
N THR A 67 25.17 9.08 -5.24
CA THR A 67 23.96 8.59 -4.58
C THR A 67 22.90 8.17 -5.59
N LYS A 68 22.18 7.09 -5.30
CA LYS A 68 20.95 6.66 -5.98
C LYS A 68 19.78 6.70 -5.00
N LEU A 69 18.56 6.93 -5.49
CA LEU A 69 17.33 6.78 -4.72
C LEU A 69 16.55 5.59 -5.27
N PHE A 70 16.11 4.69 -4.40
CA PHE A 70 15.14 3.64 -4.72
C PHE A 70 13.85 3.88 -3.96
N LEU A 71 12.72 3.88 -4.67
CA LEU A 71 11.39 3.94 -4.09
C LEU A 71 10.80 2.55 -4.06
N THR A 72 10.48 2.04 -2.88
CA THR A 72 9.85 0.72 -2.73
C THR A 72 8.48 0.70 -3.39
N HIS A 73 7.72 1.78 -3.26
CA HIS A 73 6.40 1.93 -3.87
C HIS A 73 5.92 3.40 -3.95
N LEU A 74 4.75 3.59 -4.55
CA LEU A 74 4.21 4.91 -4.91
C LEU A 74 3.59 5.75 -3.78
N HIS A 75 3.40 5.22 -2.57
CA HIS A 75 2.72 5.98 -1.52
C HIS A 75 3.50 7.24 -1.12
N GLY A 76 2.78 8.27 -0.71
CA GLY A 76 3.34 9.60 -0.48
C GLY A 76 4.35 9.66 0.66
N ASP A 77 4.27 8.79 1.65
CA ASP A 77 5.26 8.66 2.72
C ASP A 77 6.53 7.95 2.27
N HIS A 78 6.55 7.30 1.11
CA HIS A 78 7.76 6.69 0.56
C HIS A 78 8.35 7.57 -0.55
N SER A 79 7.50 8.19 -1.34
CA SER A 79 7.87 8.94 -2.54
C SER A 79 7.82 10.47 -2.39
N GLY A 80 7.27 11.01 -1.31
CA GLY A 80 6.88 12.42 -1.21
C GLY A 80 8.01 13.41 -1.44
N LEU A 81 9.21 13.15 -0.91
CA LEU A 81 10.37 14.05 -1.05
C LEU A 81 11.28 13.72 -2.24
N THR A 82 10.81 12.90 -3.18
CA THR A 82 11.58 12.53 -4.38
C THR A 82 12.03 13.75 -5.20
N GLU A 83 11.17 14.77 -5.33
CA GLU A 83 11.50 16.00 -6.06
C GLU A 83 12.72 16.72 -5.45
N GLU A 84 12.90 16.69 -4.13
CA GLU A 84 14.03 17.31 -3.45
C GLU A 84 15.37 16.61 -3.79
N LEU A 85 15.37 15.29 -3.90
CA LEU A 85 16.56 14.51 -4.26
C LEU A 85 16.88 14.61 -5.75
N THR A 86 15.86 14.56 -6.62
CA THR A 86 16.07 14.76 -8.07
C THR A 86 16.60 16.15 -8.40
N ALA A 87 16.17 17.20 -7.70
CA ALA A 87 16.70 18.56 -7.84
C ALA A 87 18.21 18.67 -7.52
N ARG A 88 18.76 17.69 -6.78
CA ARG A 88 20.18 17.55 -6.45
C ARG A 88 20.94 16.61 -7.39
N GLY A 89 20.29 16.13 -8.45
CA GLY A 89 20.89 15.25 -9.45
C GLY A 89 20.87 13.76 -9.09
N VAL A 90 20.16 13.37 -8.03
CA VAL A 90 20.07 11.95 -7.60
C VAL A 90 19.16 11.18 -8.57
N PRO A 91 19.64 10.15 -9.28
CA PRO A 91 18.80 9.29 -10.11
C PRO A 91 17.85 8.44 -9.24
N VAL A 92 16.61 8.32 -9.70
CA VAL A 92 15.54 7.59 -9.01
C VAL A 92 15.28 6.27 -9.71
N PHE A 93 15.12 5.21 -8.94
CA PHE A 93 14.72 3.89 -9.38
C PHE A 93 13.38 3.54 -8.73
N MET A 94 12.45 3.02 -9.53
CA MET A 94 11.11 2.63 -9.08
C MET A 94 10.56 1.53 -9.98
N ASN A 95 9.72 0.65 -9.45
CA ASN A 95 9.08 -0.36 -10.26
C ASN A 95 8.28 0.28 -11.41
N ALA A 96 8.39 -0.30 -12.60
CA ALA A 96 7.71 0.18 -13.80
C ALA A 96 6.20 0.36 -13.59
N ILE A 97 5.55 -0.60 -12.92
CA ILE A 97 4.11 -0.63 -12.71
C ILE A 97 3.68 0.53 -11.81
N ASP A 98 4.33 0.70 -10.66
CA ASP A 98 3.99 1.76 -9.72
C ASP A 98 4.30 3.15 -10.28
N TYR A 99 5.42 3.29 -11.01
CA TYR A 99 5.77 4.54 -11.67
C TYR A 99 4.74 4.93 -12.74
N ASP A 100 4.34 3.98 -13.60
CA ASP A 100 3.33 4.24 -14.62
C ASP A 100 1.95 4.53 -14.01
N TYR A 101 1.58 3.82 -12.93
CA TYR A 101 0.37 4.09 -12.18
C TYR A 101 0.41 5.52 -11.59
N LEU A 102 1.49 5.89 -10.90
CA LEU A 102 1.68 7.24 -10.33
C LEU A 102 1.55 8.33 -11.40
N CYS A 103 2.26 8.19 -12.52
CA CYS A 103 2.18 9.14 -13.64
C CYS A 103 0.76 9.26 -14.19
N GLN A 104 0.04 8.15 -14.33
CA GLN A 104 -1.34 8.14 -14.80
C GLN A 104 -2.27 8.84 -13.80
N GLU A 105 -2.17 8.55 -12.51
CA GLU A 105 -3.04 9.14 -11.49
C GLU A 105 -2.82 10.65 -11.36
N LEU A 106 -1.58 11.12 -11.46
CA LEU A 106 -1.24 12.56 -11.52
C LEU A 106 -1.82 13.23 -12.76
N ALA A 107 -1.85 12.55 -13.91
CA ALA A 107 -2.38 13.10 -15.15
C ALA A 107 -3.92 13.07 -15.25
N SER A 108 -4.57 12.09 -14.63
CA SER A 108 -5.99 11.78 -14.88
C SER A 108 -6.94 12.00 -13.70
N GLY A 109 -6.43 12.43 -12.54
CA GLY A 109 -7.27 12.59 -11.35
C GLY A 109 -7.63 11.24 -10.72
N GLY A 110 -6.61 10.45 -10.40
CA GLY A 110 -6.74 9.10 -9.86
C GLY A 110 -7.64 8.98 -8.62
N TRP A 111 -7.49 9.93 -7.70
CA TRP A 111 -8.32 10.03 -6.50
C TRP A 111 -9.82 10.08 -6.82
N GLN A 112 -10.22 10.84 -7.85
CA GLN A 112 -11.63 10.95 -8.24
C GLN A 112 -12.19 9.61 -8.71
N ALA A 113 -11.41 8.79 -9.42
CA ALA A 113 -11.87 7.48 -9.88
C ALA A 113 -12.08 6.52 -8.70
N MET A 114 -11.14 6.49 -7.75
CA MET A 114 -11.27 5.70 -6.52
C MET A 114 -12.44 6.17 -5.64
N GLU A 115 -12.67 7.48 -5.55
CA GLU A 115 -13.83 8.06 -4.87
C GLU A 115 -15.15 7.55 -5.48
N GLN A 116 -15.27 7.46 -6.81
CA GLN A 116 -16.48 6.90 -7.46
C GLN A 116 -16.70 5.43 -7.13
N ILE A 117 -15.63 4.63 -7.11
CA ILE A 117 -15.70 3.22 -6.70
C ILE A 117 -16.23 3.13 -5.26
N PHE A 118 -15.65 3.92 -4.36
CA PHE A 118 -16.03 3.89 -2.95
C PHE A 118 -17.48 4.35 -2.74
N LEU A 119 -17.94 5.37 -3.48
CA LEU A 119 -19.35 5.80 -3.45
C LEU A 119 -20.31 4.69 -3.90
N SER A 120 -19.96 3.93 -4.94
CA SER A 120 -20.79 2.81 -5.42
C SER A 120 -20.88 1.65 -4.41
N GLU A 121 -19.97 1.62 -3.45
CA GLU A 121 -19.83 0.62 -2.40
C GLU A 121 -20.30 1.13 -1.03
N GLY A 122 -21.12 2.20 -1.04
CA GLY A 122 -21.79 2.73 0.14
C GLY A 122 -20.98 3.73 0.96
N PHE A 123 -19.77 4.11 0.51
CA PHE A 123 -19.00 5.15 1.21
C PHE A 123 -19.71 6.50 1.12
N LEU A 124 -19.78 7.21 2.25
CA LEU A 124 -20.59 8.43 2.34
C LEU A 124 -19.90 9.63 1.68
N MET A 125 -20.64 10.39 0.86
CA MET A 125 -20.11 11.59 0.19
C MET A 125 -19.50 12.60 1.17
N GLU A 126 -20.12 12.80 2.34
CA GLU A 126 -19.60 13.70 3.35
C GLU A 126 -18.25 13.25 3.92
N GLU A 127 -17.99 11.93 3.95
CA GLU A 127 -16.71 11.38 4.41
C GLU A 127 -15.64 11.54 3.34
N ILE A 128 -16.00 11.41 2.05
CA ILE A 128 -15.11 11.75 0.94
C ILE A 128 -14.67 13.20 1.04
N GLU A 129 -15.59 14.16 1.19
CA GLU A 129 -15.22 15.58 1.24
C GLU A 129 -14.33 15.94 2.43
N LYS A 130 -14.51 15.26 3.57
CA LYS A 130 -13.61 15.39 4.73
C LYS A 130 -12.24 14.75 4.45
N GLN A 131 -12.21 13.58 3.84
CA GLN A 131 -10.99 12.85 3.45
C GLN A 131 -10.13 13.68 2.48
N LYS A 132 -10.73 14.35 1.49
CA LYS A 132 -9.99 15.19 0.51
C LYS A 132 -9.09 16.24 1.16
N LYS A 133 -9.54 16.79 2.30
CA LYS A 133 -8.86 17.86 3.04
C LYS A 133 -7.92 17.35 4.13
N GLY A 134 -8.07 16.09 4.56
CA GLY A 134 -7.37 15.53 5.71
C GLY A 134 -6.50 14.32 5.41
N ASN A 135 -6.56 13.77 4.20
CA ASN A 135 -5.76 12.61 3.84
C ASN A 135 -4.32 13.01 3.53
N GLN A 136 -3.42 12.76 4.47
CA GLN A 136 -2.00 13.05 4.34
C GLN A 136 -1.35 12.34 3.15
N ALA A 137 -1.76 11.10 2.84
CA ALA A 137 -1.27 10.37 1.68
C ALA A 137 -1.64 11.05 0.36
N ARG A 138 -2.73 11.82 0.33
CA ARG A 138 -3.09 12.67 -0.82
C ARG A 138 -2.33 13.99 -0.83
N LEU A 139 -2.29 14.66 0.33
CA LEU A 139 -1.77 16.02 0.45
C LEU A 139 -0.26 16.10 0.27
N TYR A 140 0.46 15.06 0.65
CA TYR A 140 1.92 15.06 0.72
C TYR A 140 2.58 14.01 -0.17
N SER A 141 1.84 13.50 -1.16
CA SER A 141 2.41 12.75 -2.29
C SER A 141 3.13 13.69 -3.26
N PRO A 142 3.96 13.15 -4.17
CA PRO A 142 4.52 13.92 -5.29
C PRO A 142 3.44 14.70 -6.03
N HIS A 143 3.72 15.96 -6.37
CA HIS A 143 2.77 16.81 -7.09
C HIS A 143 2.97 16.75 -8.61
N HIS A 144 4.19 16.41 -9.03
CA HIS A 144 4.54 16.29 -10.44
C HIS A 144 5.24 14.95 -10.70
N PRO A 145 5.11 14.41 -11.92
CA PRO A 145 5.96 13.30 -12.34
C PRO A 145 7.43 13.71 -12.26
N PHE A 146 8.25 12.82 -11.71
CA PHE A 146 9.72 12.95 -11.68
C PHE A 146 10.35 11.94 -12.65
N PRO A 147 11.55 12.20 -13.19
CA PRO A 147 12.26 11.19 -13.99
C PRO A 147 12.67 10.01 -13.11
N ALA A 148 12.30 8.80 -13.51
CA ALA A 148 12.73 7.57 -12.85
C ALA A 148 13.19 6.52 -13.86
N SER A 149 14.25 5.80 -13.50
CA SER A 149 14.63 4.53 -14.13
C SER A 149 13.69 3.44 -13.64
N LYS A 150 12.97 2.84 -14.58
CA LYS A 150 12.04 1.75 -14.28
C LYS A 150 12.79 0.45 -14.01
N VAL A 151 12.42 -0.24 -12.94
CA VAL A 151 12.89 -1.60 -12.64
C VAL A 151 11.74 -2.60 -12.70
N SER A 152 12.07 -3.87 -12.89
CA SER A 152 11.17 -5.02 -12.91
C SER A 152 11.63 -6.09 -11.94
N ASP A 153 10.87 -7.18 -11.86
CA ASP A 153 11.24 -8.33 -11.02
C ASP A 153 12.58 -8.93 -11.45
N ASN A 154 13.43 -9.21 -10.46
CA ASN A 154 14.79 -9.75 -10.59
C ASN A 154 15.82 -8.84 -11.27
N ASP A 155 15.48 -7.59 -11.58
CA ASP A 155 16.50 -6.60 -11.94
C ASP A 155 17.52 -6.44 -10.81
N LEU A 156 18.76 -6.15 -11.19
CA LEU A 156 19.87 -6.00 -10.27
C LEU A 156 20.30 -4.54 -10.19
N LEU A 157 20.36 -4.01 -8.97
CA LEU A 157 20.92 -2.70 -8.66
C LEU A 157 22.25 -2.89 -7.94
N THR A 158 23.32 -2.27 -8.43
CA THR A 158 24.63 -2.31 -7.79
C THR A 158 24.95 -0.99 -7.10
N VAL A 159 25.49 -1.06 -5.88
CA VAL A 159 25.91 0.07 -5.05
C VAL A 159 27.23 -0.30 -4.40
N GLY A 160 28.34 0.24 -4.90
CA GLY A 160 29.67 0.03 -4.29
C GLY A 160 30.01 -1.44 -4.08
N GLY A 161 29.88 -2.25 -5.13
CA GLY A 161 30.12 -3.69 -5.09
C GLY A 161 28.98 -4.55 -4.51
N ILE A 162 28.02 -3.96 -3.79
CA ILE A 162 26.83 -4.67 -3.27
C ILE A 162 25.80 -4.80 -4.38
N THR A 163 25.28 -6.02 -4.58
CA THR A 163 24.20 -6.28 -5.54
C THR A 163 22.89 -6.51 -4.80
N LEU A 164 21.91 -5.65 -5.09
CA LEU A 164 20.55 -5.76 -4.58
C LEU A 164 19.66 -6.27 -5.70
N ARG A 165 18.94 -7.37 -5.46
CA ARG A 165 17.92 -7.89 -6.37
C ARG A 165 16.58 -7.24 -6.07
N CYS A 166 15.95 -6.65 -7.08
CA CYS A 166 14.58 -6.17 -7.03
C CYS A 166 13.62 -7.36 -6.98
N ILE A 167 12.75 -7.43 -5.98
CA ILE A 167 11.73 -8.47 -5.85
C ILE A 167 10.36 -7.81 -5.91
N HIS A 168 9.70 -7.94 -7.06
CA HIS A 168 8.32 -7.46 -7.23
C HIS A 168 7.41 -8.27 -6.30
N THR A 169 6.68 -7.54 -5.46
CA THR A 169 5.84 -8.02 -4.36
C THR A 169 4.49 -7.28 -4.37
N PRO A 170 3.69 -7.41 -5.45
CA PRO A 170 2.43 -6.71 -5.58
C PRO A 170 1.44 -7.07 -4.47
N GLY A 171 0.53 -6.15 -4.19
CA GLY A 171 -0.59 -6.36 -3.27
C GLY A 171 -0.88 -5.12 -2.44
N HIS A 172 0.11 -4.64 -1.70
CA HIS A 172 0.02 -3.35 -1.00
C HIS A 172 -0.12 -2.20 -2.01
N THR A 173 0.79 -2.15 -2.98
CA THR A 173 0.63 -1.40 -4.24
C THR A 173 0.84 -2.33 -5.44
N PRO A 174 0.43 -1.95 -6.66
CA PRO A 174 0.56 -2.80 -7.84
C PRO A 174 2.01 -3.13 -8.23
N GLY A 175 2.93 -2.24 -7.94
CA GLY A 175 4.36 -2.32 -8.26
C GLY A 175 5.28 -2.37 -7.04
N HIS A 176 4.77 -2.63 -5.84
CA HIS A 176 5.61 -2.69 -4.64
C HIS A 176 6.82 -3.61 -4.84
N THR A 177 8.00 -3.16 -4.43
CA THR A 177 9.26 -3.87 -4.65
C THR A 177 10.11 -3.92 -3.39
N CYS A 178 10.44 -5.12 -2.93
CA CYS A 178 11.46 -5.34 -1.92
C CYS A 178 12.86 -5.33 -2.58
N LEU A 179 13.90 -4.96 -1.81
CA LEU A 179 15.29 -5.12 -2.23
C LEU A 179 15.95 -6.21 -1.38
N TYR A 180 16.66 -7.13 -2.03
CA TYR A 180 17.28 -8.27 -1.36
C TYR A 180 18.77 -8.38 -1.69
N ILE A 181 19.60 -8.47 -0.64
CA ILE A 181 21.04 -8.72 -0.75
C ILE A 181 21.26 -10.20 -0.39
N GLU A 182 21.41 -11.03 -1.41
CA GLU A 182 21.33 -12.49 -1.27
C GLU A 182 22.51 -13.09 -0.49
N ASP A 183 23.73 -12.62 -0.74
CA ASP A 183 24.93 -13.10 -0.04
C ASP A 183 24.99 -12.66 1.44
N LYS A 184 24.17 -11.67 1.82
CA LYS A 184 24.03 -11.17 3.19
C LYS A 184 22.72 -11.58 3.85
N GLU A 185 21.79 -12.20 3.11
CA GLU A 185 20.45 -12.55 3.57
C GLU A 185 19.68 -11.34 4.16
N ILE A 186 19.84 -10.15 3.56
CA ILE A 186 19.22 -8.89 4.00
C ILE A 186 18.04 -8.54 3.08
N LEU A 187 16.89 -8.24 3.66
CA LEU A 187 15.69 -7.78 2.95
C LEU A 187 15.25 -6.40 3.41
N PHE A 188 15.19 -5.43 2.50
CA PHE A 188 14.40 -4.22 2.68
C PHE A 188 12.96 -4.52 2.24
N SER A 189 12.06 -4.72 3.20
CA SER A 189 10.72 -5.24 2.92
C SER A 189 9.72 -4.16 2.53
N GLY A 190 10.05 -2.87 2.71
CA GLY A 190 9.10 -1.78 2.52
C GLY A 190 7.84 -2.04 3.34
N ASP A 191 6.69 -1.87 2.69
CA ASP A 191 5.37 -2.12 3.28
C ASP A 191 4.78 -3.48 2.90
N HIS A 192 5.59 -4.38 2.33
CA HIS A 192 5.14 -5.76 2.08
C HIS A 192 5.06 -6.57 3.37
N ILE A 193 6.06 -6.43 4.25
CA ILE A 193 6.12 -7.12 5.56
C ILE A 193 6.46 -6.10 6.64
N LEU A 194 5.47 -5.87 7.52
CA LEU A 194 5.56 -5.07 8.74
C LEU A 194 5.28 -5.96 9.95
N PHE A 195 5.90 -5.70 11.10
CA PHE A 195 5.90 -6.65 12.23
C PHE A 195 4.83 -6.37 13.28
N ASP A 196 4.65 -5.11 13.66
CA ASP A 196 3.62 -4.73 14.66
C ASP A 196 2.23 -4.47 14.07
N ILE A 197 2.12 -4.35 12.74
CA ILE A 197 0.88 -4.09 12.02
C ILE A 197 0.82 -4.91 10.74
N THR A 198 -0.38 -5.13 10.26
CA THR A 198 -0.64 -5.61 8.91
C THR A 198 -0.50 -4.44 7.94
N PRO A 199 0.18 -4.61 6.79
CA PRO A 199 0.12 -3.61 5.74
C PRO A 199 -1.30 -3.54 5.16
N ASN A 200 -1.69 -2.36 4.70
CA ASN A 200 -3.03 -2.19 4.14
C ASN A 200 -3.08 -2.78 2.73
N ILE A 201 -4.00 -3.71 2.48
CA ILE A 201 -4.21 -4.32 1.16
C ILE A 201 -5.53 -3.80 0.62
N SER A 202 -5.48 -2.69 -0.11
CA SER A 202 -6.67 -2.05 -0.69
C SER A 202 -6.88 -2.45 -2.15
N VAL A 203 -8.08 -2.23 -2.66
CA VAL A 203 -8.30 -2.26 -4.12
C VAL A 203 -7.61 -1.08 -4.81
N TRP A 204 -7.17 -1.34 -6.03
CA TRP A 204 -6.58 -0.37 -6.94
C TRP A 204 -7.36 -0.37 -8.27
N ARG A 205 -7.41 0.78 -8.94
CA ARG A 205 -8.11 0.88 -10.23
C ARG A 205 -7.42 0.01 -11.26
N ASN A 206 -8.19 -0.74 -12.05
CA ASN A 206 -7.70 -1.69 -13.05
C ASN A 206 -6.79 -2.81 -12.52
N ILE A 207 -6.73 -3.01 -11.20
CA ILE A 207 -6.05 -4.14 -10.58
C ILE A 207 -7.11 -5.11 -10.07
N PRO A 208 -7.09 -6.37 -10.51
CA PRO A 208 -8.18 -7.29 -10.22
C PRO A 208 -8.18 -7.70 -8.75
N TYR A 209 -7.10 -8.32 -8.25
CA TYR A 209 -7.11 -9.07 -7.00
C TYR A 209 -5.88 -8.80 -6.11
N SER A 210 -5.79 -7.58 -5.57
CA SER A 210 -4.67 -7.15 -4.71
C SER A 210 -4.39 -8.08 -3.53
N LEU A 211 -5.41 -8.71 -2.95
CA LEU A 211 -5.20 -9.70 -1.88
C LEU A 211 -4.56 -11.01 -2.38
N ALA A 212 -4.93 -11.48 -3.57
CA ALA A 212 -4.29 -12.66 -4.16
C ALA A 212 -2.81 -12.37 -4.44
N ASP A 213 -2.55 -11.22 -5.08
CA ASP A 213 -1.20 -10.74 -5.36
C ASP A 213 -0.35 -10.67 -4.08
N TYR A 214 -0.92 -10.14 -2.99
CA TYR A 214 -0.25 -10.03 -1.70
C TYR A 214 0.11 -11.41 -1.11
N LEU A 215 -0.84 -12.34 -1.10
CA LEU A 215 -0.63 -13.69 -0.55
C LEU A 215 0.42 -14.47 -1.36
N GLU A 216 0.42 -14.35 -2.69
CA GLU A 216 1.45 -14.92 -3.56
C GLU A 216 2.82 -14.29 -3.30
N SER A 217 2.86 -12.97 -3.12
CA SER A 217 4.07 -12.23 -2.78
C SER A 217 4.64 -12.60 -1.41
N LEU A 218 3.79 -12.93 -0.43
CA LEU A 218 4.23 -13.48 0.85
C LEU A 218 4.92 -14.84 0.67
N GLN A 219 4.36 -15.73 -0.16
CA GLN A 219 4.99 -17.02 -0.44
C GLN A 219 6.33 -16.87 -1.18
N LYS A 220 6.43 -15.90 -2.09
CA LYS A 220 7.68 -15.57 -2.79
C LYS A 220 8.80 -15.21 -1.81
N ILE A 221 8.52 -14.35 -0.82
CA ILE A 221 9.51 -13.99 0.21
C ILE A 221 9.77 -15.16 1.17
N LYS A 222 8.75 -15.97 1.50
CA LYS A 222 8.90 -17.15 2.36
C LYS A 222 9.92 -18.16 1.81
N GLY A 223 10.12 -18.20 0.49
CA GLY A 223 11.11 -19.06 -0.17
C GLY A 223 12.57 -18.56 -0.08
N LEU A 224 12.82 -17.36 0.43
CA LEU A 224 14.16 -16.78 0.55
C LEU A 224 14.79 -17.09 1.90
N LYS A 225 16.13 -17.04 1.96
CA LYS A 225 16.84 -17.04 3.24
C LYS A 225 17.04 -15.60 3.69
N VAL A 226 16.43 -15.23 4.81
CA VAL A 226 16.47 -13.86 5.30
C VAL A 226 16.86 -13.89 6.78
N SER A 227 17.99 -13.28 7.10
CA SER A 227 18.50 -13.14 8.47
C SER A 227 18.21 -11.76 9.06
N HIS A 228 18.08 -10.74 8.21
CA HIS A 228 17.78 -9.36 8.61
C HIS A 228 16.70 -8.77 7.73
N THR A 229 15.74 -8.08 8.35
CA THR A 229 14.66 -7.38 7.63
C THR A 229 14.57 -5.92 8.07
N PHE A 230 14.45 -5.05 7.08
CA PHE A 230 14.37 -3.60 7.21
C PHE A 230 13.00 -3.12 6.68
N PRO A 231 11.96 -3.03 7.53
CA PRO A 231 10.61 -2.65 7.13
C PRO A 231 10.43 -1.14 6.96
N GLY A 232 9.48 -0.72 6.12
CA GLY A 232 9.17 0.70 5.89
C GLY A 232 8.70 1.43 7.15
N HIS A 233 8.01 0.73 8.05
CA HIS A 233 7.53 1.28 9.30
C HIS A 233 7.80 0.39 10.50
N ARG A 234 7.90 1.04 11.66
CA ARG A 234 8.07 0.41 12.98
C ARG A 234 9.38 -0.38 13.11
N GLU A 235 9.50 -1.16 14.16
CA GLU A 235 10.71 -1.94 14.43
C GLU A 235 10.53 -3.39 13.97
N PHE A 236 11.62 -3.95 13.46
CA PHE A 236 11.74 -5.38 13.22
C PHE A 236 11.84 -6.13 14.56
N HIS A 237 11.13 -7.25 14.67
CA HIS A 237 11.28 -8.17 15.79
C HIS A 237 10.92 -9.60 15.37
N GLY A 238 11.64 -10.58 15.92
CA GLY A 238 11.35 -12.00 15.70
C GLY A 238 11.85 -12.52 14.35
N ASP A 239 11.18 -13.53 13.83
CA ASP A 239 11.51 -14.21 12.57
C ASP A 239 10.53 -13.81 11.45
N ILE A 240 11.06 -13.57 10.24
CA ILE A 240 10.26 -13.15 9.10
C ILE A 240 9.33 -14.26 8.59
N HIS A 241 9.73 -15.53 8.64
CA HIS A 241 8.87 -16.64 8.19
C HIS A 241 7.70 -16.84 9.15
N ASP A 242 7.94 -16.72 10.46
CA ASP A 242 6.88 -16.67 11.46
C ASP A 242 5.93 -15.49 11.21
N ARG A 243 6.49 -14.32 10.89
CA ARG A 243 5.68 -13.15 10.57
C ARG A 243 4.84 -13.34 9.31
N ILE A 244 5.39 -13.94 8.25
CA ILE A 244 4.67 -14.27 7.02
C ILE A 244 3.51 -15.22 7.34
N ASN A 245 3.75 -16.28 8.11
CA ASN A 245 2.69 -17.20 8.51
C ASN A 245 1.58 -16.49 9.30
N ALA A 246 1.95 -15.58 10.22
CA ALA A 246 0.99 -14.77 10.96
C ALA A 246 0.16 -13.84 10.07
N LEU A 247 0.76 -13.22 9.05
CA LEU A 247 0.08 -12.38 8.07
C LEU A 247 -0.89 -13.20 7.20
N THR A 248 -0.47 -14.39 6.72
CA THR A 248 -1.35 -15.30 5.97
C THR A 248 -2.55 -15.73 6.82
N LEU A 249 -2.32 -16.14 8.07
CA LEU A 249 -3.40 -16.53 8.99
C LEU A 249 -4.34 -15.35 9.30
N HIS A 250 -3.80 -14.14 9.45
CA HIS A 250 -4.61 -12.94 9.64
C HIS A 250 -5.59 -12.73 8.47
N HIS A 251 -5.12 -12.81 7.23
CA HIS A 251 -5.98 -12.64 6.06
C HIS A 251 -7.02 -13.77 5.92
N HIS A 252 -6.66 -15.02 6.24
CA HIS A 252 -7.64 -16.12 6.29
C HIS A 252 -8.74 -15.87 7.34
N ALA A 253 -8.36 -15.41 8.54
CA ALA A 253 -9.33 -15.07 9.58
C ALA A 253 -10.24 -13.92 9.13
N ARG A 254 -9.67 -12.89 8.48
CA ARG A 254 -10.45 -11.76 7.95
C ARG A 254 -11.39 -12.16 6.80
N LEU A 255 -10.97 -13.05 5.90
CA LEU A 255 -11.83 -13.60 4.85
C LEU A 255 -13.04 -14.30 5.46
N LYS A 256 -12.83 -15.12 6.49
CA LYS A 256 -13.93 -15.78 7.22
C LYS A 256 -14.85 -14.75 7.87
N GLU A 257 -14.29 -13.77 8.58
CA GLU A 257 -15.06 -12.74 9.26
C GLU A 257 -15.94 -11.92 8.31
N ILE A 258 -15.41 -11.57 7.13
CA ILE A 258 -16.18 -10.87 6.08
C ILE A 258 -17.28 -11.77 5.52
N LEU A 259 -16.99 -13.05 5.27
CA LEU A 259 -17.99 -14.01 4.78
C LEU A 259 -19.13 -14.17 5.80
N ASP A 260 -18.80 -14.34 7.08
CA ASP A 260 -19.78 -14.43 8.17
C ASP A 260 -20.62 -13.14 8.26
N ALA A 261 -19.99 -11.96 8.13
CA ALA A 261 -20.70 -10.68 8.18
C ALA A 261 -21.71 -10.53 7.02
N ILE A 262 -21.34 -10.96 5.81
CA ILE A 262 -22.22 -10.96 4.63
C ILE A 262 -23.36 -11.97 4.79
N ASP A 263 -23.11 -13.13 5.39
CA ASP A 263 -24.13 -14.16 5.61
C ASP A 263 -25.19 -13.73 6.64
N HIS A 264 -24.77 -13.14 7.76
CA HIS A 264 -25.70 -12.62 8.78
C HIS A 264 -26.45 -11.36 8.35
N HIS A 265 -25.92 -10.64 7.37
CA HIS A 265 -26.48 -9.39 6.87
C HIS A 265 -26.46 -9.37 5.33
N PRO A 266 -27.34 -10.18 4.69
CA PRO A 266 -27.42 -10.20 3.24
C PRO A 266 -27.78 -8.82 2.71
N ASP A 267 -27.34 -8.54 1.49
CA ASP A 267 -27.52 -7.25 0.83
C ASP A 267 -26.88 -6.07 1.59
N CYS A 268 -25.69 -6.27 2.16
CA CYS A 268 -24.84 -5.17 2.63
C CYS A 268 -23.84 -4.73 1.56
N THR A 269 -23.52 -3.44 1.57
CA THR A 269 -22.40 -2.85 0.82
C THR A 269 -21.04 -3.17 1.45
N ALA A 270 -19.93 -2.90 0.76
CA ALA A 270 -18.60 -3.07 1.36
C ALA A 270 -18.35 -2.10 2.53
N TYR A 271 -18.88 -0.87 2.47
CA TYR A 271 -18.82 0.08 3.60
C TYR A 271 -19.53 -0.44 4.84
N GLU A 272 -20.73 -0.98 4.65
CA GLU A 272 -21.53 -1.58 5.72
C GLU A 272 -20.87 -2.84 6.30
N THR A 273 -20.29 -3.67 5.43
CA THR A 273 -19.53 -4.85 5.84
C THR A 273 -18.30 -4.44 6.66
N ALA A 274 -17.57 -3.41 6.24
CA ALA A 274 -16.42 -2.88 6.98
C ALA A 274 -16.82 -2.43 8.40
N GLY A 275 -18.01 -1.86 8.58
CA GLY A 275 -18.52 -1.48 9.90
C GLY A 275 -18.98 -2.64 10.81
N ARG A 276 -19.05 -3.87 10.28
CA ARG A 276 -19.52 -5.08 10.99
C ARG A 276 -18.41 -6.06 11.35
N ILE A 277 -17.18 -5.81 10.91
CA ILE A 277 -16.01 -6.65 11.18
C ILE A 277 -15.08 -6.01 12.22
N SER A 278 -14.16 -6.80 12.75
CA SER A 278 -13.26 -6.40 13.83
C SER A 278 -12.07 -5.60 13.29
N TRP A 279 -11.83 -4.46 13.94
CA TRP A 279 -10.68 -3.60 13.69
C TRP A 279 -9.88 -3.36 14.96
N SER A 280 -8.57 -3.26 14.83
CA SER A 280 -7.70 -2.82 15.93
C SER A 280 -7.84 -1.30 16.16
N SER A 281 -8.98 -0.90 16.73
CA SER A 281 -9.42 0.50 16.86
C SER A 281 -9.34 1.07 18.28
N ARG A 282 -8.74 0.31 19.21
CA ARG A 282 -8.74 0.59 20.66
C ARG A 282 -10.15 0.72 21.25
N GLY A 283 -11.08 -0.12 20.79
CA GLY A 283 -12.47 -0.16 21.29
C GLY A 283 -13.39 0.92 20.75
N ARG A 284 -12.94 1.72 19.77
CA ARG A 284 -13.82 2.68 19.08
C ARG A 284 -14.86 1.96 18.25
N ALA A 285 -16.09 2.45 18.29
CA ALA A 285 -17.14 2.01 17.37
C ALA A 285 -16.87 2.52 15.96
N TRP A 286 -17.44 1.86 14.94
CA TRP A 286 -17.30 2.25 13.54
C TRP A 286 -17.62 3.73 13.28
N ASN A 287 -18.66 4.25 13.93
CA ASN A 287 -19.09 5.64 13.76
C ASN A 287 -18.05 6.67 14.28
N ASP A 288 -17.16 6.26 15.18
CA ASP A 288 -16.12 7.12 15.76
C ASP A 288 -14.81 7.08 14.95
N PHE A 289 -14.74 6.29 13.89
CA PHE A 289 -13.58 6.26 13.01
C PHE A 289 -13.52 7.55 12.21
N SER A 290 -12.30 8.09 12.04
CA SER A 290 -12.12 9.22 11.15
C SER A 290 -12.42 8.81 9.69
N PRO A 291 -12.75 9.76 8.81
CA PRO A 291 -12.97 9.46 7.39
C PRO A 291 -11.79 8.72 6.73
N ASN A 292 -10.55 9.05 7.11
CA ASN A 292 -9.36 8.35 6.61
C ASN A 292 -9.30 6.90 7.12
N GLN A 293 -9.66 6.64 8.38
CA GLN A 293 -9.67 5.27 8.92
C GLN A 293 -10.73 4.43 8.22
N LYS A 294 -11.93 5.00 7.98
CA LYS A 294 -12.98 4.32 7.22
C LYS A 294 -12.57 4.07 5.78
N TRP A 295 -11.84 5.00 5.16
CA TRP A 295 -11.31 4.82 3.81
C TRP A 295 -10.41 3.58 3.72
N PHE A 296 -9.40 3.47 4.59
CA PHE A 296 -8.51 2.29 4.59
C PHE A 296 -9.25 0.99 4.92
N ALA A 297 -10.16 1.04 5.91
CA ALA A 297 -10.97 -0.11 6.30
C ALA A 297 -11.88 -0.62 5.16
N MET A 298 -12.51 0.31 4.45
CA MET A 298 -13.37 -0.01 3.31
C MET A 298 -12.54 -0.57 2.14
N GLY A 299 -11.41 0.05 1.81
CA GLY A 299 -10.53 -0.43 0.74
C GLY A 299 -10.04 -1.85 0.98
N GLU A 300 -9.66 -2.15 2.24
CA GLU A 300 -9.24 -3.49 2.66
C GLU A 300 -10.39 -4.49 2.61
N THR A 301 -11.56 -4.12 3.13
CA THR A 301 -12.76 -4.97 3.07
C THR A 301 -13.11 -5.31 1.62
N LEU A 302 -13.06 -4.33 0.73
CA LEU A 302 -13.39 -4.53 -0.68
C LEU A 302 -12.37 -5.42 -1.41
N ALA A 303 -11.08 -5.35 -1.04
CA ALA A 303 -10.06 -6.25 -1.59
C ALA A 303 -10.34 -7.72 -1.24
N HIS A 304 -10.79 -7.98 0.00
CA HIS A 304 -11.18 -9.31 0.46
C HIS A 304 -12.48 -9.78 -0.21
N ILE A 305 -13.49 -8.90 -0.32
CA ILE A 305 -14.75 -9.19 -1.04
C ILE A 305 -14.47 -9.60 -2.49
N LYS A 306 -13.62 -8.87 -3.21
CA LYS A 306 -13.24 -9.24 -4.57
C LYS A 306 -12.58 -10.62 -4.65
N TRP A 307 -11.67 -10.92 -3.72
CA TRP A 307 -11.04 -12.23 -3.65
C TRP A 307 -12.09 -13.33 -3.43
N LEU A 308 -13.01 -13.15 -2.48
CA LEU A 308 -14.11 -14.09 -2.22
C LEU A 308 -14.99 -14.27 -3.46
N SER A 309 -15.27 -13.19 -4.19
CA SER A 309 -16.08 -13.26 -5.41
C SER A 309 -15.35 -13.97 -6.54
N ASP A 310 -14.04 -13.78 -6.70
CA ASP A 310 -13.24 -14.51 -7.69
C ASP A 310 -13.28 -16.02 -7.44
N LYS A 311 -13.21 -16.41 -6.16
CA LYS A 311 -13.37 -17.80 -5.73
C LYS A 311 -14.82 -18.29 -5.75
N GLY A 312 -15.76 -17.46 -6.19
CA GLY A 312 -17.18 -17.80 -6.30
C GLY A 312 -17.93 -17.88 -4.96
N ALA A 313 -17.29 -17.52 -3.85
CA ALA A 313 -17.85 -17.65 -2.50
C ALA A 313 -18.98 -16.66 -2.21
N ILE A 314 -18.98 -15.52 -2.90
CA ILE A 314 -20.03 -14.51 -2.82
C ILE A 314 -20.55 -14.16 -4.22
N SER A 315 -21.83 -13.79 -4.28
CA SER A 315 -22.40 -13.05 -5.41
C SER A 315 -22.38 -11.57 -5.12
N SER A 316 -22.38 -10.77 -6.17
CA SER A 316 -22.83 -9.39 -6.11
C SER A 316 -24.02 -9.15 -7.04
N THR A 317 -24.87 -8.18 -6.71
CA THR A 317 -25.94 -7.67 -7.58
C THR A 317 -25.42 -7.10 -8.91
N ARG A 318 -24.11 -6.84 -9.02
CA ARG A 318 -23.43 -6.33 -10.22
C ARG A 318 -22.07 -7.01 -10.42
N PRO A 319 -21.50 -7.05 -11.64
CA PRO A 319 -20.14 -7.54 -11.86
C PRO A 319 -19.13 -6.69 -11.09
N LEU A 320 -18.30 -7.32 -10.26
CA LEU A 320 -17.23 -6.69 -9.45
C LEU A 320 -16.03 -6.16 -10.27
N SER A 321 -16.18 -6.06 -11.59
CA SER A 321 -15.13 -5.52 -12.45
C SER A 321 -14.99 -4.02 -12.23
N LEU A 322 -13.85 -3.58 -11.72
CA LEU A 322 -13.44 -2.17 -11.74
C LEU A 322 -13.10 -1.67 -13.16
N ASN A 323 -13.35 -2.48 -14.18
CA ASN A 323 -13.25 -2.10 -15.58
C ASN A 323 -14.40 -1.15 -15.93
N MET A 324 -14.31 0.08 -15.44
CA MET A 324 -15.03 1.18 -16.04
C MET A 324 -14.35 1.50 -17.37
N SER A 325 -14.86 0.90 -18.45
CA SER A 325 -14.60 1.40 -19.80
C SER A 325 -14.84 2.91 -19.80
N ASN A 326 -13.82 3.68 -20.20
CA ASN A 326 -13.81 5.14 -20.34
C ASN A 326 -15.13 5.80 -19.94
N ILE A 327 -15.22 6.35 -18.74
CA ILE A 327 -16.30 7.31 -18.45
C ILE A 327 -16.09 8.43 -19.48
N PRO A 328 -17.00 8.62 -20.46
CA PRO A 328 -16.86 9.70 -21.41
C PRO A 328 -16.72 11.00 -20.61
N ASN A 329 -15.78 11.85 -21.02
CA ASN A 329 -15.55 13.18 -20.44
C ASN A 329 -16.88 13.76 -19.93
N ALA A 330 -16.97 13.93 -18.61
CA ALA A 330 -18.20 14.35 -17.97
C ALA A 330 -18.71 15.65 -18.65
N PRO A 331 -19.98 15.72 -19.08
CA PRO A 331 -20.54 16.96 -19.54
C PRO A 331 -20.42 18.00 -18.41
N SER A 332 -19.87 19.17 -18.76
CA SER A 332 -19.75 20.27 -17.83
C SER A 332 -21.15 20.74 -17.40
N LYS A 333 -21.31 20.94 -16.07
CA LYS A 333 -22.54 21.38 -15.35
C LYS A 333 -23.50 20.31 -14.84
N GLU A 334 -23.01 19.20 -14.32
CA GLU A 334 -23.76 18.47 -13.29
C GLU A 334 -22.90 18.39 -12.02
N THR A 335 -23.42 18.86 -10.89
CA THR A 335 -22.68 18.83 -9.61
C THR A 335 -22.48 17.38 -9.19
N ALA A 336 -21.31 17.07 -8.60
CA ALA A 336 -21.04 15.75 -8.04
C ALA A 336 -22.15 15.28 -7.07
N GLU A 337 -22.80 16.23 -6.38
CA GLU A 337 -23.97 16.00 -5.53
C GLU A 337 -25.19 15.45 -6.28
N ASN A 338 -25.45 15.89 -7.52
CA ASN A 338 -26.57 15.39 -8.32
C ASN A 338 -26.31 13.95 -8.80
N ARG A 339 -25.06 13.64 -9.17
CA ARG A 339 -24.65 12.25 -9.48
C ARG A 339 -24.73 11.34 -8.27
N TYR A 340 -24.30 11.82 -7.10
CA TYR A 340 -24.39 11.07 -5.85
C TYR A 340 -25.86 10.79 -5.45
N ARG A 341 -26.75 11.78 -5.56
CA ARG A 341 -28.19 11.58 -5.32
C ARG A 341 -28.80 10.59 -6.30
N ALA A 342 -28.38 10.60 -7.58
CA ALA A 342 -28.84 9.62 -8.55
C ALA A 342 -28.40 8.18 -8.17
N LEU A 343 -27.15 8.00 -7.71
CA LEU A 343 -26.63 6.71 -7.23
C LEU A 343 -27.32 6.21 -5.94
N CYS A 344 -27.65 7.11 -5.02
CA CYS A 344 -28.29 6.76 -3.74
C CYS A 344 -29.79 6.44 -3.84
N HIS A 345 -30.48 6.89 -4.90
CA HIS A 345 -31.93 6.73 -5.07
C HIS A 345 -32.33 5.56 -5.97
N SER A 346 -31.39 4.71 -6.34
CA SER A 346 -31.54 3.71 -7.39
C SER A 346 -30.91 2.39 -6.94
N SER A 347 -31.33 1.31 -7.59
CA SER A 347 -30.71 0.01 -7.79
C SER A 347 -29.20 0.01 -8.17
N ASP A 348 -28.42 0.98 -7.69
CA ASP A 348 -27.08 1.36 -8.13
C ASP A 348 -25.92 0.99 -7.19
N LEU A 349 -26.21 0.55 -5.96
CA LEU A 349 -25.21 0.07 -5.00
C LEU A 349 -24.88 -1.42 -5.19
N PHE A 350 -23.64 -1.79 -4.87
CA PHE A 350 -23.20 -3.18 -4.79
C PHE A 350 -23.68 -3.82 -3.48
N PHE A 351 -24.35 -4.96 -3.60
CA PHE A 351 -24.84 -5.75 -2.48
C PHE A 351 -24.33 -7.18 -2.61
N TYR A 352 -23.96 -7.80 -1.48
CA TYR A 352 -23.32 -9.11 -1.46
C TYR A 352 -24.17 -10.16 -0.75
N SER A 353 -24.13 -11.38 -1.28
CA SER A 353 -24.80 -12.56 -0.70
C SER A 353 -23.95 -13.81 -0.87
N ARG A 354 -23.84 -14.62 0.19
CA ARG A 354 -23.06 -15.86 0.25
C ARG A 354 -23.61 -16.92 -0.72
N ARG A 355 -22.71 -17.73 -1.31
CA ARG A 355 -23.07 -18.81 -2.26
C ARG A 355 -22.81 -20.24 -1.78
N PHE A 356 -21.95 -20.46 -0.77
CA PHE A 356 -21.54 -21.81 -0.31
C PHE A 356 -21.78 -22.05 1.18
N SER A 357 -21.80 -23.32 1.58
CA SER A 357 -21.76 -23.76 2.99
C SER A 357 -20.36 -23.59 3.60
N ASP A 358 -20.20 -23.74 4.94
CA ASP A 358 -18.89 -23.62 5.62
C ASP A 358 -17.89 -24.70 5.20
N ASP A 359 -18.36 -25.91 4.91
CA ASP A 359 -17.51 -27.06 4.58
C ASP A 359 -16.80 -26.89 3.21
N ASP A 360 -17.49 -26.33 2.21
CA ASP A 360 -16.95 -26.07 0.87
C ASP A 360 -15.89 -24.95 0.88
N PHE A 361 -16.02 -23.98 1.79
CA PHE A 361 -15.09 -22.85 1.93
C PHE A 361 -13.75 -23.31 2.51
N CYS A 362 -13.76 -24.22 3.48
CA CYS A 362 -12.54 -24.76 4.08
C CYS A 362 -11.70 -25.59 3.09
N GLU A 363 -12.30 -26.39 2.21
CA GLU A 363 -11.57 -27.11 1.16
C GLU A 363 -10.93 -26.17 0.11
N HIS A 364 -11.58 -25.04 -0.21
CA HIS A 364 -11.05 -24.08 -1.18
C HIS A 364 -9.96 -23.16 -0.62
N VAL A 365 -10.06 -22.73 0.65
CA VAL A 365 -9.05 -21.88 1.30
C VAL A 365 -7.78 -22.67 1.64
N THR A 366 -7.90 -23.96 1.97
CA THR A 366 -6.74 -24.82 2.29
C THR A 366 -5.85 -25.15 1.09
N HIS A 367 -6.32 -24.98 -0.15
CA HIS A 367 -5.47 -25.17 -1.34
C HIS A 367 -4.42 -24.06 -1.53
N TYR A 368 -4.51 -22.97 -0.75
CA TYR A 368 -3.60 -21.82 -0.79
C TYR A 368 -2.90 -21.55 0.57
N ALA A 369 -3.06 -22.44 1.55
CA ALA A 369 -2.26 -22.48 2.78
C ALA A 369 -1.06 -23.42 2.60
#